data_AF-A0A4U3LUX4-F1
#
_entry.id   AF-A0A4U3LUX4-F1
#
_cell.length_a   1.000
_cell.length_b   1.000
_cell.length_c   1.000
_cell.angle_alpha   90.00
_cell.angle_beta   90.00
_cell.angle_gamma   90.00
#
_symmetry.space_group_name_H-M   'P 1'
#
loop_
_entity.id
_entity.type
_entity.pdbx_description
1 polymer ?
#
loop_
_entity_poly.entity_id
_entity_poly.type
_entity_poly.pdbx_seq_one_letter_code
_entity_poly.pdbx_strand_id
1 'polypeptide(L)'
;MRDQGWEVDVAVHGVMARWPSIVGPEMAEHCKPESYEDTVLTVRTSSTAWATQLKLLAPDLVRRLNTELGEGTVTRVNVQGPHTPSWRKGPRTIRGGRGPRDTYG
;
A
#
# COMPACT_ATOMS: atom_id res chain seq x y z
N MET A 1 -4.19 5.15 24.74
CA MET A 1 -4.24 3.70 24.43
C MET A 1 -4.07 3.54 22.93
N ARG A 2 -3.31 2.50 22.53
CA ARG A 2 -2.79 2.13 21.20
C ARG A 2 -1.41 2.76 20.93
N ASP A 3 -0.26 2.24 21.37
CA ASP A 3 0.19 0.86 21.59
C ASP A 3 -0.27 -0.12 20.51
N GLN A 4 0.41 -0.12 19.36
CA GLN A 4 0.39 -1.24 18.42
C GLN A 4 1.78 -1.38 17.78
N GLY A 5 2.60 -2.25 18.38
CA GLY A 5 3.28 -3.29 17.61
C GLY A 5 4.56 -2.93 16.86
N TRP A 6 5.48 -2.16 17.43
CA TRP A 6 6.84 -1.99 16.87
C TRP A 6 7.81 -3.11 17.31
N GLU A 7 7.32 -4.32 17.60
CA GLU A 7 8.16 -5.47 17.96
C GLU A 7 8.89 -6.10 16.76
N VAL A 8 8.64 -5.62 15.53
CA VAL A 8 9.39 -6.02 14.32
C VAL A 8 10.36 -4.91 13.90
N ASP A 9 11.13 -4.38 14.84
CA ASP A 9 11.92 -3.16 14.64
C ASP A 9 13.00 -3.32 13.54
N VAL A 10 13.60 -4.51 13.37
CA VAL A 10 14.72 -4.71 12.44
C VAL A 10 14.29 -4.85 10.97
N ALA A 11 13.28 -5.68 10.68
CA ALA A 11 12.86 -5.92 9.30
C ALA A 11 12.19 -4.68 8.71
N VAL A 12 11.37 -3.98 9.51
CA VAL A 12 10.68 -2.77 9.09
C VAL A 12 11.66 -1.63 8.82
N HIS A 13 12.71 -1.47 9.63
CA HIS A 13 13.74 -0.45 9.39
C HIS A 13 14.43 -0.66 8.02
N GLY A 14 14.73 -1.92 7.68
CA GLY A 14 15.29 -2.27 6.37
C GLY A 14 14.37 -1.96 5.21
N VAL A 15 13.06 -2.26 5.36
CA VAL A 15 12.05 -1.91 4.36
C VAL A 15 11.92 -0.41 4.20
N MET A 16 11.85 0.36 5.29
CA MET A 16 11.71 1.82 5.22
C MET A 16 12.91 2.47 4.52
N ALA A 17 14.13 2.04 4.83
CA ALA A 17 15.34 2.54 4.18
C ALA A 17 15.39 2.24 2.67
N ARG A 18 14.84 1.10 2.25
CA ARG A 18 14.90 0.61 0.86
C ARG A 18 13.59 0.72 0.10
N TRP A 19 12.54 1.24 0.73
CA TRP A 19 11.22 1.41 0.13
C TRP A 19 11.26 2.06 -1.25
N PRO A 20 11.93 3.22 -1.46
CA PRO A 20 12.05 3.83 -2.80
C PRO A 20 12.78 2.96 -3.82
N SER A 21 13.67 2.06 -3.40
CA SER A 21 14.31 1.09 -4.30
C SER A 21 13.38 -0.07 -4.68
N ILE A 22 12.47 -0.45 -3.78
CA ILE A 22 11.53 -1.56 -3.98
C ILE A 22 10.35 -1.13 -4.87
N VAL A 23 9.69 -0.01 -4.53
CA VAL A 23 8.50 0.49 -5.23
C VAL A 23 8.82 1.55 -6.29
N GLY A 24 10.00 2.16 -6.23
CA GLY A 24 10.37 3.31 -7.07
C GLY A 24 10.16 4.66 -6.35
N PRO A 25 10.86 5.72 -6.81
CA PRO A 25 10.84 7.03 -6.16
C PRO A 25 9.44 7.67 -6.14
N GLU A 26 8.74 7.70 -7.27
CA GLU A 26 7.37 8.26 -7.36
C GLU A 26 6.40 7.55 -6.41
N MET A 27 6.45 6.22 -6.32
CA MET A 27 5.59 5.47 -5.42
C MET A 27 5.92 5.74 -3.96
N ALA A 28 7.20 5.85 -3.61
CA ALA A 28 7.64 6.10 -2.25
C ALA A 28 7.29 7.52 -1.77
N GLU A 29 7.17 8.49 -2.68
CA GLU A 29 6.70 9.84 -2.34
C GLU A 29 5.24 9.84 -1.92
N HIS A 30 4.39 9.03 -2.58
CA HIS A 30 2.95 9.02 -2.38
C HIS A 30 2.42 7.88 -1.50
N CYS A 31 3.21 6.81 -1.31
CA CYS A 31 2.87 5.62 -0.56
C CYS A 31 3.96 5.34 0.46
N LYS A 32 3.61 5.25 1.74
CA LYS A 32 4.57 5.02 2.83
C LYS A 32 4.13 3.82 3.67
N PRO A 33 5.04 2.90 4.00
CA PRO A 33 4.73 1.82 4.94
C PRO A 33 4.47 2.44 6.32
N GLU A 34 3.37 2.08 6.95
CA GLU A 34 3.01 2.55 8.30
C GLU A 34 3.28 1.49 9.36
N SER A 35 2.94 0.24 9.07
CA SER A 35 2.99 -0.85 10.06
C SER A 35 3.16 -2.18 9.35
N TYR A 36 3.75 -3.14 10.05
CA TYR A 36 3.88 -4.51 9.58
C TYR A 36 3.54 -5.45 10.74
N GLU A 37 2.51 -6.26 10.55
CA GLU A 37 2.01 -7.20 11.57
C GLU A 37 1.56 -8.48 10.87
N ASP A 38 1.81 -9.65 11.47
CA ASP A 38 1.37 -10.95 10.94
C ASP A 38 1.71 -11.17 9.45
N THR A 39 2.91 -10.78 8.99
CA THR A 39 3.34 -10.85 7.58
C THR A 39 2.54 -9.94 6.62
N VAL A 40 1.74 -9.02 7.17
CA VAL A 40 0.95 -8.04 6.44
C VAL A 40 1.61 -6.66 6.54
N LEU A 41 2.07 -6.14 5.40
CA LEU A 41 2.58 -4.77 5.32
C LEU A 41 1.45 -3.79 5.07
N THR A 42 1.19 -2.88 6.02
CA THR A 42 0.25 -1.78 5.86
C THR A 42 0.95 -0.56 5.26
N VAL A 43 0.42 -0.09 4.13
CA VAL A 43 0.93 1.06 3.38
C VAL A 43 -0.14 2.13 3.31
N ARG A 44 0.16 3.33 3.80
CA ARG A 44 -0.69 4.50 3.62
C ARG A 44 -0.34 5.23 2.35
N THR A 45 -1.36 5.57 1.59
CA THR A 45 -1.24 6.33 0.35
C THR A 45 -1.93 7.68 0.51
N SER A 46 -1.38 8.71 -0.13
CA SER A 46 -1.95 10.05 -0.15
C SER A 46 -3.06 10.22 -1.19
N SER A 47 -3.19 9.29 -2.15
CA SER A 47 -4.18 9.37 -3.24
C SER A 47 -4.78 8.00 -3.57
N THR A 48 -6.07 7.97 -3.91
CA THR A 48 -6.78 6.74 -4.31
C THR A 48 -6.28 6.15 -5.63
N ALA A 49 -5.78 7.00 -6.54
CA ALA A 49 -5.14 6.57 -7.78
C ALA A 49 -3.89 5.73 -7.48
N TRP A 50 -2.99 6.23 -6.65
CA TRP A 50 -1.81 5.50 -6.18
C TRP A 50 -2.17 4.24 -5.40
N ALA A 51 -3.20 4.28 -4.55
CA ALA A 51 -3.69 3.10 -3.86
C ALA A 51 -4.11 1.99 -4.83
N THR A 52 -4.72 2.35 -5.96
CA THR A 52 -5.13 1.40 -6.99
C THR A 52 -3.90 0.85 -7.73
N GLN A 53 -2.96 1.71 -8.12
CA GLN A 53 -1.71 1.29 -8.75
C GLN A 53 -0.92 0.32 -7.85
N LEU A 54 -0.77 0.65 -6.57
CA LEU A 54 -0.07 -0.20 -5.62
C LEU A 54 -0.78 -1.55 -5.42
N LYS A 55 -2.11 -1.58 -5.44
CA LYS A 55 -2.88 -2.85 -5.38
C LYS A 55 -2.67 -3.72 -6.61
N LEU A 56 -2.58 -3.13 -7.79
CA LEU A 56 -2.29 -3.85 -9.03
C LEU A 56 -0.87 -4.44 -9.01
N LEU A 57 0.08 -3.68 -8.44
CA LEU A 57 1.48 -4.09 -8.30
C LEU A 57 1.75 -4.90 -7.02
N ALA A 58 0.77 -5.04 -6.14
CA ALA A 58 0.90 -5.74 -4.86
C ALA A 58 1.51 -7.13 -4.95
N PRO A 59 1.12 -8.03 -5.89
CA PRO A 59 1.75 -9.35 -5.98
C PRO A 59 3.23 -9.28 -6.36
N ASP A 60 3.64 -8.33 -7.22
CA ASP A 60 5.05 -8.14 -7.57
C ASP A 60 5.82 -7.52 -6.40
N LEU A 61 5.22 -6.56 -5.71
CA LEU A 61 5.76 -5.94 -4.50
C LEU A 61 5.99 -6.96 -3.38
N VAL A 62 5.01 -7.84 -3.14
CA VAL A 62 5.15 -8.96 -2.21
C VAL A 62 6.34 -9.84 -2.60
N ARG A 63 6.48 -10.19 -3.88
CA ARG A 63 7.60 -11.02 -4.35
C ARG A 63 8.96 -10.36 -4.11
N ARG A 64 9.08 -9.05 -4.40
CA ARG A 64 10.29 -8.26 -4.12
C ARG A 64 10.59 -8.17 -2.63
N LEU A 65 9.59 -7.87 -1.81
CA LEU A 65 9.74 -7.79 -0.35
C LEU A 65 10.22 -9.13 0.23
N ASN A 66 9.68 -10.26 -0.23
CA ASN A 66 10.15 -11.59 0.18
C ASN A 66 11.57 -11.89 -0.31
N THR A 67 11.96 -11.40 -1.48
CA THR A 67 13.33 -11.59 -1.99
C THR A 67 14.36 -10.85 -1.11
N GLU A 68 14.00 -9.65 -0.65
CA GLU A 68 14.89 -8.79 0.14
C GLU A 68 14.91 -9.14 1.63
N LEU A 69 13.76 -9.49 2.21
CA LEU A 69 13.60 -9.74 3.65
C LEU A 69 13.70 -11.22 4.02
N GLY A 70 13.53 -12.12 3.04
CA GLY A 70 13.42 -13.57 3.24
C GLY A 70 12.05 -14.09 2.81
N GLU A 71 12.06 -15.28 2.21
CA GLU A 71 10.85 -15.92 1.68
C GLU A 71 9.81 -16.14 2.78
N GLY A 72 8.58 -15.66 2.57
CA GLY A 72 7.48 -15.79 3.53
C GLY A 72 7.39 -14.64 4.54
N THR A 73 8.28 -13.65 4.48
CA THR A 73 8.20 -12.47 5.36
C THR A 73 6.97 -11.62 5.06
N VAL A 74 6.60 -11.44 3.79
CA VAL A 74 5.39 -10.68 3.44
C VAL A 74 4.43 -11.59 2.70
N THR A 75 3.24 -11.79 3.25
CA THR A 75 2.18 -12.54 2.57
C THR A 75 1.16 -11.62 1.92
N ARG A 76 0.99 -10.41 2.46
CA ARG A 76 -0.02 -9.47 2.00
C ARG A 76 0.40 -8.02 2.18
N VAL A 77 -0.01 -7.18 1.23
CA VAL A 77 0.11 -5.72 1.36
C VAL A 77 -1.29 -5.13 1.53
N ASN A 78 -1.50 -4.50 2.68
CA ASN A 78 -2.73 -3.78 2.99
C ASN A 78 -2.57 -2.30 2.61
N VAL A 79 -3.35 -1.85 1.64
CA VAL A 79 -3.25 -0.49 1.10
C VAL A 79 -4.35 0.39 1.69
N GLN A 80 -3.97 1.31 2.55
CA GLN A 80 -4.83 2.34 3.13
C GLN A 80 -4.84 3.55 2.20
N GLY A 81 -6.00 3.82 1.60
CA GLY A 81 -6.21 5.06 0.83
C GLY A 81 -6.22 6.29 1.73
N PRO A 82 -6.06 7.50 1.17
CA PRO A 82 -6.44 8.71 1.91
C PRO A 82 -7.92 8.58 2.22
N HIS A 83 -8.34 8.95 3.44
CA HIS A 83 -9.70 8.79 3.96
C HIS A 83 -10.75 9.21 2.92
N THR A 84 -11.21 8.26 2.11
CA THR A 84 -12.23 8.43 1.08
C THR A 84 -13.28 7.40 1.39
N PRO A 85 -14.57 7.78 1.45
CA PRO A 85 -15.62 6.83 1.76
C PRO A 85 -15.56 5.71 0.72
N SER A 86 -15.25 4.49 1.19
CA SER A 86 -15.16 3.33 0.33
C SER A 86 -16.54 3.11 -0.29
N TRP A 87 -16.72 3.47 -1.55
CA TRP A 87 -17.88 3.00 -2.31
C TRP A 87 -17.68 1.50 -2.51
N ARG A 88 -18.19 0.71 -1.56
CA ARG A 88 -18.50 -0.69 -1.80
C ARG A 88 -19.38 -0.72 -3.04
N LYS A 89 -18.81 -1.09 -4.20
CA LYS A 89 -19.60 -1.42 -5.39
C LYS A 89 -20.39 -2.69 -5.08
N GLY A 90 -21.54 -2.51 -4.44
CA GLY A 90 -22.63 -3.48 -4.51
C GLY A 90 -23.15 -3.58 -5.95
N PRO A 91 -23.86 -4.67 -6.31
CA PRO A 91 -24.23 -5.02 -7.68
C PRO A 91 -25.33 -4.13 -8.32
N ARG A 92 -25.37 -2.82 -8.04
CA ARG A 92 -26.29 -1.88 -8.67
C ARG A 92 -25.51 -0.82 -9.44
N THR A 93 -25.23 -1.14 -10.71
CA THR A 93 -24.80 -0.20 -11.74
C THR A 93 -25.77 0.97 -11.82
N ILE A 94 -25.29 2.18 -11.59
CA ILE A 94 -25.95 3.42 -12.04
C ILE A 94 -25.40 3.78 -13.43
N ARG A 95 -26.30 3.96 -14.39
CA ARG A 95 -25.98 4.60 -15.67
C ARG A 95 -25.78 6.10 -15.43
N GLY A 96 -24.70 6.66 -15.96
CA GLY A 96 -24.56 8.10 -16.16
C GLY A 96 -24.17 8.89 -14.92
N GLY A 97 -22.88 8.97 -14.64
CA GLY A 97 -22.30 9.96 -13.74
C GLY A 97 -20.84 10.12 -14.10
N ARG A 98 -20.47 11.27 -14.67
CA ARG A 98 -19.08 11.64 -14.97
C ARG A 98 -18.21 11.33 -13.75
N GLY A 99 -17.22 10.46 -13.93
CA GLY A 99 -16.16 10.29 -12.95
C GLY A 99 -15.43 11.63 -12.76
N PRO A 100 -14.97 11.94 -11.54
CA PRO A 100 -14.20 13.14 -11.31
C PRO A 100 -12.98 13.14 -12.24
N ARG A 101 -12.95 14.16 -13.11
CA ARG A 101 -11.76 14.58 -13.85
C ARG A 101 -10.78 15.12 -12.83
N ASP A 102 -9.68 14.41 -12.63
CA ASP A 102 -8.31 14.83 -12.25
C ASP A 102 -7.56 13.55 -11.82
N THR A 103 -6.26 13.30 -12.06
CA THR A 103 -5.12 14.19 -12.28
C THR A 103 -4.04 13.39 -13.02
N TYR A 104 -3.57 13.89 -14.15
CA TYR A 104 -2.16 13.91 -14.55
C TYR A 104 -2.07 14.93 -15.68
N GLY A 105 -1.75 16.17 -15.30
CA GLY A 105 -1.07 17.11 -16.18
C GLY A 105 0.43 16.89 -16.07
#